data_AF-A0A1G1GTS9-F1
#
_entry.id   AF-A0A1G1GTS9-F1
#
_cell.length_a   1.000
_cell.length_b   1.000
_cell.length_c   1.000
_cell.angle_alpha   90.00
_cell.angle_beta   90.00
_cell.angle_gamma   90.00
#
_symmetry.space_group_name_H-M   'P 1'
#
loop_
_entity.id
_entity.type
_entity.pdbx_description
1 polymer ?
#
loop_
_entity_poly.entity_id
_entity_poly.type
_entity_poly.pdbx_seq_one_letter_code
_entity_poly.pdbx_strand_id
1 'polypeptide(L)' 'MGEKATVLKLLEQLPEETTLEEIQYRLYVLQKIRAGQNAVDNGQVIPHEDVMRELAGWLA' A
#
# COMPACT_ATOMS: atom_id res chain seq x y z
N MET A 1 4.88 15.06 6.23
CA MET A 1 3.48 15.54 6.09
C MET A 1 2.61 14.67 6.98
N GLY A 2 1.72 15.23 7.80
CA GLY A 2 0.91 14.43 8.72
C GLY A 2 -0.13 13.55 8.00
N GLU A 3 -0.66 12.54 8.68
CA GLU A 3 -1.65 11.60 8.13
C GLU A 3 -2.91 12.32 7.64
N LYS A 4 -3.49 13.21 8.45
CA LYS A 4 -4.66 14.01 8.07
C LYS A 4 -4.45 14.78 6.76
N ALA A 5 -3.30 15.42 6.62
CA ALA A 5 -3.01 16.21 5.43
C ALA A 5 -2.87 15.30 4.19
N THR A 6 -2.32 14.09 4.36
CA THR A 6 -2.25 13.09 3.29
C THR A 6 -3.64 12.70 2.82
N VAL A 7 -4.55 12.42 3.75
CA VAL A 7 -5.93 12.07 3.43
C VAL A 7 -6.60 13.19 2.65
N LEU A 8 -6.43 14.44 3.08
CA LEU A 8 -6.99 15.60 2.36
C LEU A 8 -6.50 15.68 0.92
N LYS A 9 -5.18 15.55 0.68
CA LYS A 9 -4.62 15.53 -0.68
C LYS A 9 -5.14 14.36 -1.52
N LEU A 10 -5.37 13.20 -0.91
CA LEU A 10 -5.93 12.06 -1.61
C LEU A 10 -7.37 12.37 -2.04
N LEU A 11 -8.17 12.95 -1.16
CA LEU A 11 -9.57 13.32 -1.44
C LEU A 11 -9.66 14.40 -2.52
N GLU A 12 -8.74 15.38 -2.54
CA GLU A 12 -8.67 16.43 -3.57
C GLU A 12 -8.49 15.87 -5.00
N GLN A 13 -8.02 14.63 -5.16
CA GLN A 13 -7.78 13.98 -6.45
C GLN A 13 -8.91 13.03 -6.87
N LEU A 14 -9.93 12.86 -6.05
CA LEU A 14 -11.04 11.94 -6.31
C LEU A 14 -12.15 12.63 -7.12
N PRO A 15 -12.80 11.92 -8.06
CA PRO A 15 -14.07 12.36 -8.62
C PRO A 15 -15.13 12.55 -7.53
N GLU A 16 -16.08 13.48 -7.74
CA GLU A 16 -17.19 13.72 -6.80
C GLU A 16 -18.04 12.46 -6.57
N GLU A 17 -18.22 11.63 -7.61
CA GLU A 17 -19.01 10.39 -7.56
C GLU A 17 -18.27 9.22 -6.89
N THR A 18 -17.11 9.46 -6.28
CA THR A 18 -16.35 8.39 -5.62
C THR A 18 -17.09 7.89 -4.40
N THR A 19 -17.31 6.60 -4.34
CA THR A 19 -18.00 5.94 -3.23
C THR A 19 -17.12 5.86 -1.99
N LEU A 20 -17.75 5.68 -0.82
CA LEU A 20 -17.02 5.49 0.43
C LEU A 20 -16.12 4.24 0.39
N GLU A 21 -16.56 3.18 -0.29
CA GLU A 21 -15.78 1.94 -0.44
C GLU A 21 -14.50 2.18 -1.24
N GLU A 22 -14.57 2.94 -2.33
CA GLU A 22 -13.40 3.31 -3.13
C GLU A 22 -12.42 4.21 -2.35
N ILE A 23 -12.95 5.15 -1.56
CA ILE A 23 -12.13 5.99 -0.67
C ILE A 23 -11.38 5.08 0.33
N GLN A 24 -12.10 4.18 1.00
CA GLN A 24 -11.53 3.24 1.95
C GLN A 24 -10.46 2.35 1.30
N TYR A 25 -10.74 1.81 0.12
CA TYR A 25 -9.80 0.96 -0.61
C TYR A 25 -8.52 1.72 -0.97
N ARG A 26 -8.62 2.96 -1.48
CA ARG A 26 -7.45 3.80 -1.79
C ARG A 26 -6.62 4.10 -0.55
N LEU A 27 -7.26 4.39 0.58
CA LEU A 27 -6.57 4.60 1.86
C LEU A 27 -5.84 3.34 2.33
N TYR A 28 -6.48 2.18 2.22
CA TYR A 28 -5.86 0.89 2.55
C TYR A 28 -4.61 0.61 1.70
N VAL A 29 -4.71 0.78 0.38
CA VAL A 29 -3.57 0.59 -0.54
C VAL A 29 -2.43 1.55 -0.19
N LEU A 30 -2.73 2.83 0.05
CA LEU A 30 -1.74 3.82 0.46
C LEU A 30 -1.01 3.42 1.76
N GLN A 31 -1.76 2.91 2.74
CA GLN A 31 -1.18 2.41 3.98
C GLN A 31 -0.22 1.23 3.73
N LYS A 32 -0.59 0.28 2.85
CA LYS A 32 0.26 -0.86 2.50
C LYS A 32 1.53 -0.45 1.78
N ILE A 33 1.45 0.52 0.87
CA ILE A 33 2.63 1.07 0.18
C ILE A 33 3.59 1.68 1.19
N ARG A 34 3.10 2.52 2.10
CA ARG A 34 3.92 3.15 3.14
C ARG A 34 4.56 2.13 4.09
N ALA A 35 3.80 1.10 4.47
CA ALA A 35 4.33 0.01 5.27
C ALA A 35 5.47 -0.71 4.55
N GLY A 36 5.33 -0.98 3.25
CA GLY A 36 6.39 -1.56 2.42
C GLY A 36 7.62 -0.66 2.30
N GLN A 37 7.43 0.64 2.08
CA GLN A 37 8.53 1.62 2.04
C GLN A 37 9.31 1.63 3.36
N ASN A 38 8.58 1.72 4.49
CA ASN A 38 9.20 1.66 5.81
C ASN A 38 9.92 0.33 6.06
N ALA A 39 9.39 -0.80 5.59
CA ALA A 39 10.05 -2.09 5.70
C ALA A 39 11.39 -2.09 4.94
N VAL A 40 11.41 -1.55 3.72
CA VAL A 40 12.64 -1.39 2.92
C VAL A 40 13.66 -0.51 3.64
N ASP A 41 13.24 0.65 4.15
CA ASP A 41 14.12 1.59 4.85
C ASP A 41 14.73 0.97 6.12
N ASN A 42 14.00 0.05 6.77
CA ASN A 42 14.45 -0.69 7.95
C ASN A 42 15.18 -2.00 7.61
N GLY A 43 15.45 -2.29 6.34
CA GLY A 43 16.11 -3.53 5.90
C GLY A 43 15.27 -4.80 6.09
N GLN A 44 13.96 -4.67 6.33
CA GLN A 44 13.00 -5.76 6.47
C GLN A 44 12.56 -6.28 5.10
N VAL A 45 13.53 -6.77 4.32
CA VAL A 45 13.34 -7.30 2.96
C VAL A 45 13.88 -8.72 2.88
N ILE A 46 13.40 -9.48 1.91
CA ILE A 46 13.92 -10.81 1.59
C ILE A 46 14.56 -10.82 0.19
N PRO A 47 15.57 -11.66 -0.06
CA PRO A 47 16.12 -11.90 -1.39
C PRO A 47 15.04 -12.32 -2.40
N HIS A 48 15.21 -11.92 -3.66
CA HIS A 48 14.28 -12.27 -4.73
C HIS A 48 14.08 -13.79 -4.89
N GLU A 49 15.15 -14.57 -4.71
CA GLU A 49 15.11 -16.04 -4.78
C GLU A 49 14.19 -16.66 -3.71
N ASP A 50 14.13 -16.05 -2.52
CA ASP A 50 13.26 -16.51 -1.45
C ASP A 50 11.79 -16.21 -1.76
N VAL A 51 11.49 -15.03 -2.32
CA VAL A 51 10.15 -14.67 -2.81
C VAL A 51 9.65 -15.70 -3.84
N MET A 52 10.49 -16.04 -4.82
CA MET A 52 10.12 -16.96 -5.90
C MET A 52 9.86 -18.37 -5.36
N ARG A 53 10.62 -18.80 -4.35
CA ARG A 53 10.41 -20.10 -3.68
C ARG A 53 9.08 -20.15 -2.93
N GLU A 54 8.73 -19.09 -2.19
CA GLU A 54 7.43 -19.00 -1.49
C GLU A 54 6.26 -18.97 -2.46
N LEU A 55 6.35 -18.15 -3.53
CA LEU A 55 5.31 -18.02 -4.54
C LEU A 55 5.04 -19.35 -5.27
N ALA A 56 6.09 -20.11 -5.59
CA ALA A 56 5.94 -21.42 -6.22
C ALA A 56 5.11 -22.39 -5.35
N GLY A 57 5.23 -22.30 -4.02
CA GLY A 57 4.42 -23.10 -3.09
C GLY A 57 2.93 -22.72 -3.06
N TRP A 58 2.57 -21.49 -3.44
CA TRP A 58 1.17 -21.04 -3.50
C TRP A 58 0.48 -21.41 -4.82
N LEU A 59 1.26 -21.64 -5.87
CA LEU A 59 0.76 -21.96 -7.22
C LEU A 59 0.70 -23.47 -7.50
N ALA A 60 1.10 -24.31 -6.55
CA ALA A 60 1.02 -25.77 -6.60
C ALA A 60 -0.32 -26.28 -6.05
#